data_AF-A0A1F3V884-F1
#
_entry.id   AF-A0A1F3V884-F1
#
_cell.length_a   1.000
_cell.length_b   1.000
_cell.length_c   1.000
_cell.angle_alpha   90.00
_cell.angle_beta   90.00
_cell.angle_gamma   90.00
#
_symmetry.space_group_name_H-M   'P 1'
#
loop_
_entity.id
_entity.type
_entity.pdbx_description
1 polymer ?
#
loop_
_entity_poly.entity_id
_entity_poly.type
_entity_poly.pdbx_seq_one_letter_code
_entity_poly.pdbx_strand_id
1 'polypeptide(L)'
;MRSFDNRTASAFARLIALLLDFFVCYIIFIIVQGPMLSLQLYRDMVGKFVPTLLPKIINTLNYLEGALQGKLSILRLIIERQDMIASTLVPFIVIFLIYQLLFVLLWGATPFQRLIGIRSSGNFLVQRIGGIIRTLLGIITFFFLIFDLPALFRRRTLKEVLSRSSLISPFGERLFFGIFVLLLIFITLFVGRPLQEESALKINIEYSSLTEVKSMDLGIKSKLGFIPVECRSKLSENFLVLPTYFRDEQGKAKKGISIYDKESTALGALREYEGPDLLSLVVQMSKKDLFFRFKYPHLFGLLEKGGEWPLETGEMASYEIYNLLDRSLQINLISAWKHVLKNGPFVEGYLEIKKAIVKYYSQAVASRNLSVSDFKIVTIGDGKFLNFTSSGQDNYYSLYLSLQSLRTTSFEFFFDEQSVKSSEMATMFLRELLGSSLWHYQGLAKWQEEVEDEGRGKFSLLEMVDLFGKEWKKNSLRQSADEQFYAQLDTMALGLIGPEGQEHSKMNKQLVALLEQYMAIYPKGRELSPKSGFDFISKTSKLIQFLNVGRIEKL
;
A
#
# COMPACT_ATOMS: atom_id res chain seq x y z
N MET A 1 -4.48 -69.65 -2.40
CA MET A 1 -4.81 -68.21 -2.42
C MET A 1 -4.29 -67.56 -1.15
N ARG A 2 -3.24 -66.72 -1.22
CA ARG A 2 -2.82 -65.89 -0.07
C ARG A 2 -3.87 -64.78 0.08
N SER A 3 -4.45 -64.63 1.26
CA SER A 3 -5.33 -63.49 1.55
C SER A 3 -4.58 -62.20 1.20
N PHE A 4 -5.16 -61.38 0.33
CA PHE A 4 -4.62 -60.06 0.05
C PHE A 4 -4.68 -59.28 1.34
N ASP A 5 -3.53 -59.08 1.96
CA ASP A 5 -3.39 -58.35 3.22
C ASP A 5 -3.73 -56.88 2.93
N ASN A 6 -4.99 -56.49 3.16
CA ASN A 6 -5.60 -55.19 2.84
C ASN A 6 -5.02 -54.00 3.64
N ARG A 7 -3.79 -54.12 4.14
CA ARG A 7 -3.17 -53.21 5.10
C ARG A 7 -2.23 -52.18 4.46
N THR A 8 -2.07 -52.19 3.14
CA THR A 8 -1.25 -51.21 2.40
C THR A 8 -1.77 -49.79 2.59
N ALA A 9 -0.86 -48.85 2.83
CA ALA A 9 -1.22 -47.45 3.04
C ALA A 9 -1.89 -46.84 1.80
N SER A 10 -3.02 -46.15 1.99
CA SER A 10 -3.72 -45.46 0.90
C SER A 10 -2.84 -44.38 0.26
N ALA A 11 -2.92 -44.22 -1.06
CA ALA A 11 -2.20 -43.13 -1.76
C ALA A 11 -2.50 -41.75 -1.17
N PHE A 12 -3.76 -41.50 -0.78
CA PHE A 12 -4.16 -40.22 -0.18
C PHE A 12 -3.45 -39.93 1.14
N ALA A 13 -3.33 -40.91 2.05
CA ALA A 13 -2.60 -40.74 3.30
C ALA A 13 -1.10 -40.52 3.06
N ARG A 14 -0.52 -41.21 2.07
CA ARG A 14 0.88 -41.01 1.66
C ARG A 14 1.09 -39.60 1.09
N LEU A 15 0.14 -39.10 0.30
CA LEU A 15 0.19 -37.76 -0.27
C LEU A 15 0.10 -36.68 0.81
N ILE A 16 -0.83 -36.80 1.77
CA ILE A 16 -0.93 -35.87 2.89
C ILE A 16 0.34 -35.86 3.73
N ALA A 17 0.90 -37.05 4.04
CA ALA A 17 2.19 -37.13 4.74
C ALA A 17 3.31 -36.44 3.96
N LEU A 18 3.38 -36.66 2.64
CA LEU A 18 4.39 -36.04 1.78
C LEU A 18 4.24 -34.52 1.75
N LEU A 19 3.01 -34.01 1.64
CA LEU A 19 2.72 -32.57 1.69
C LEU A 19 3.14 -31.98 3.05
N LEU A 20 2.84 -32.66 4.16
CA LEU A 20 3.28 -32.26 5.49
C LEU A 20 4.81 -32.23 5.64
N ASP A 21 5.50 -33.29 5.19
CA ASP A 21 6.96 -33.34 5.15
C ASP A 21 7.51 -32.18 4.30
N PHE A 22 6.88 -31.91 3.14
CA PHE A 22 7.26 -30.82 2.24
C PHE A 22 7.09 -29.46 2.89
N PHE A 23 5.96 -29.23 3.56
CA PHE A 23 5.71 -28.00 4.30
C PHE A 23 6.76 -27.83 5.39
N VAL A 24 7.04 -28.84 6.21
CA VAL A 24 8.06 -28.70 7.26
C VAL A 24 9.44 -28.42 6.70
N CYS A 25 9.83 -29.08 5.61
CA CYS A 25 11.07 -28.75 4.91
C CYS A 25 11.07 -27.33 4.36
N TYR A 26 9.92 -26.79 3.94
CA TYR A 26 9.81 -25.41 3.47
C TYR A 26 9.98 -24.42 4.61
N ILE A 27 9.46 -24.72 5.80
CA ILE A 27 9.70 -23.94 7.02
C ILE A 27 11.19 -23.94 7.35
N ILE A 28 11.79 -25.13 7.40
CA ILE A 28 13.22 -25.29 7.66
C ILE A 28 14.01 -24.50 6.62
N PHE A 29 13.66 -24.61 5.35
CA PHE A 29 14.29 -23.85 4.27
C PHE A 29 14.18 -22.35 4.50
N ILE A 30 13.01 -21.78 4.80
CA ILE A 30 12.87 -20.33 5.08
C ILE A 30 13.72 -19.90 6.28
N ILE A 31 13.68 -20.66 7.39
CA ILE A 31 14.47 -20.36 8.60
C ILE A 31 15.97 -20.42 8.30
N VAL A 32 16.38 -21.41 7.52
CA VAL A 32 17.78 -21.68 7.21
C VAL A 32 18.29 -20.80 6.07
N GLN A 33 17.46 -20.32 5.14
CA GLN A 33 17.88 -19.58 3.95
C GLN A 33 18.69 -18.32 4.30
N GLY A 34 18.34 -17.61 5.37
CA GLY A 34 19.14 -16.49 5.89
C GLY A 34 20.57 -16.90 6.24
N PRO A 35 20.78 -17.80 7.23
CA PRO A 35 22.11 -18.25 7.62
C PRO A 35 22.80 -19.23 6.65
N MET A 36 22.11 -19.94 5.75
CA MET A 36 22.76 -20.87 4.80
C MET A 36 23.39 -20.18 3.61
N LEU A 37 22.93 -18.98 3.24
CA LEU A 37 23.60 -18.17 2.22
C LEU A 37 25.06 -17.85 2.59
N SER A 38 25.43 -17.91 3.89
CA SER A 38 26.80 -17.75 4.36
C SER A 38 27.58 -19.07 4.53
N LEU A 39 26.93 -20.23 4.45
CA LEU A 39 27.62 -21.52 4.57
C LEU A 39 28.39 -21.85 3.29
N GLN A 40 29.71 -21.82 3.40
CA GLN A 40 30.64 -22.04 2.29
C GLN A 40 30.43 -23.41 1.60
N LEU A 41 30.09 -24.46 2.37
CA LEU A 41 29.77 -25.79 1.83
C LEU A 41 28.53 -25.78 0.90
N TYR A 42 27.53 -24.97 1.23
CA TYR A 42 26.33 -24.80 0.42
C TYR A 42 26.66 -24.02 -0.86
N ARG A 43 27.41 -22.92 -0.73
CA ARG A 43 27.90 -22.13 -1.87
C ARG A 43 28.77 -22.98 -2.81
N ASP A 44 29.57 -23.89 -2.27
CA ASP A 44 30.45 -24.77 -3.04
C ASP A 44 29.67 -25.91 -3.71
N MET A 45 28.71 -26.54 -3.02
CA MET A 45 27.86 -27.57 -3.63
C MET A 45 26.99 -26.97 -4.72
N VAL A 46 26.25 -25.90 -4.44
CA VAL A 46 25.39 -25.24 -5.43
C VAL A 46 26.25 -24.66 -6.56
N GLY A 47 27.34 -23.97 -6.22
CA GLY A 47 28.25 -23.34 -7.17
C GLY A 47 29.02 -24.31 -8.07
N LYS A 48 29.20 -25.58 -7.69
CA LYS A 48 29.81 -26.60 -8.57
C LYS A 48 28.77 -27.47 -9.27
N PHE A 49 27.71 -27.85 -8.56
CA PHE A 49 26.71 -28.79 -9.07
C PHE A 49 25.76 -28.13 -10.07
N VAL A 50 25.27 -26.91 -9.77
CA VAL A 50 24.35 -26.19 -10.66
C VAL A 50 25.00 -25.89 -12.01
N PRO A 51 26.20 -25.28 -12.10
CA PRO A 51 26.80 -24.98 -13.41
C PRO A 51 27.17 -26.22 -14.23
N THR A 52 27.29 -27.40 -13.60
CA THR A 52 27.62 -28.65 -14.31
C THR A 52 26.38 -29.33 -14.89
N LEU A 53 25.27 -29.34 -14.15
CA LEU A 53 24.05 -30.06 -14.56
C LEU A 53 23.04 -29.17 -15.26
N LEU A 54 22.91 -27.90 -14.84
CA LEU A 54 21.92 -26.99 -15.38
C LEU A 54 22.09 -26.79 -16.89
N PRO A 55 23.30 -26.58 -17.46
CA PRO A 55 23.47 -26.46 -18.91
C PRO A 55 23.05 -27.72 -19.67
N LYS A 56 23.27 -28.91 -19.10
CA LYS A 56 22.85 -30.18 -19.73
C LYS A 56 21.33 -30.30 -19.76
N ILE A 57 20.68 -29.93 -18.66
CA ILE A 57 19.21 -29.90 -18.57
C ILE A 57 18.67 -28.86 -19.56
N ILE A 58 19.19 -27.64 -19.56
CA ILE A 58 18.77 -26.57 -20.48
C ILE A 58 18.95 -26.99 -21.94
N ASN A 59 20.10 -27.57 -22.31
CA ASN A 59 20.33 -28.05 -23.67
C ASN A 59 19.31 -29.13 -24.08
N THR A 60 18.95 -30.02 -23.14
CA THR A 60 17.91 -31.03 -23.37
C THR A 60 16.53 -30.40 -23.51
N LEU A 61 16.21 -29.41 -22.68
CA LEU A 61 14.94 -28.69 -22.73
C LEU A 61 14.82 -27.85 -24.02
N ASN A 62 15.88 -27.18 -24.45
CA ASN A 62 15.93 -26.43 -25.71
C ASN A 62 15.76 -27.36 -26.92
N TYR A 63 16.38 -28.55 -26.88
CA TYR A 63 16.18 -29.56 -27.91
C TYR A 63 14.70 -30.02 -27.96
N LEU A 64 14.08 -30.27 -26.81
CA LEU A 64 12.67 -30.62 -26.71
C LEU A 64 11.75 -29.49 -27.15
N GLU A 65 12.05 -28.23 -26.81
CA GLU A 65 11.29 -27.06 -27.25
C GLU A 65 11.32 -26.90 -28.77
N GLY A 66 12.50 -27.08 -29.38
CA GLY A 66 12.67 -27.10 -30.84
C GLY A 66 11.88 -28.24 -31.48
N ALA A 67 11.92 -29.45 -30.90
CA ALA A 67 11.14 -30.60 -31.37
C ALA A 67 9.62 -30.39 -31.24
N LEU A 68 9.18 -29.62 -30.25
CA LEU A 68 7.77 -29.35 -29.96
C LEU A 68 7.26 -28.03 -30.58
N GLN A 69 8.07 -27.38 -31.43
CA GLN A 69 7.73 -26.18 -32.18
C GLN A 69 7.17 -25.04 -31.31
N GLY A 70 7.70 -24.87 -30.09
CA GLY A 70 7.28 -23.78 -29.19
C GLY A 70 5.85 -23.88 -28.66
N LYS A 71 5.15 -25.01 -28.82
CA LYS A 71 3.77 -25.19 -28.33
C LYS A 71 3.64 -25.26 -26.80
N LEU A 72 4.75 -25.35 -26.07
CA LEU A 72 4.76 -25.45 -24.61
C LEU A 72 5.33 -24.17 -23.99
N SER A 73 4.46 -23.21 -23.74
CA SER A 73 4.76 -21.97 -23.00
C SER A 73 5.44 -22.22 -21.65
N ILE A 74 5.24 -23.39 -21.04
CA ILE A 74 5.83 -23.80 -19.76
C ILE A 74 7.35 -24.00 -19.87
N LEU A 75 7.85 -24.58 -20.97
CA LEU A 75 9.28 -24.85 -21.16
C LEU A 75 10.08 -23.56 -21.21
N ARG A 76 9.58 -22.59 -21.98
CA ARG A 76 10.16 -21.25 -22.07
C ARG A 76 10.20 -20.54 -20.71
N LEU A 77 9.14 -20.65 -19.93
CA LEU A 77 9.06 -20.06 -18.59
C LEU A 77 10.09 -20.68 -17.63
N ILE A 78 10.37 -21.98 -17.75
CA ILE A 78 11.42 -22.66 -16.98
C ILE A 78 12.81 -22.16 -17.37
N ILE A 79 13.08 -22.00 -18.67
CA ILE A 79 14.37 -21.50 -19.18
C ILE A 79 14.59 -20.04 -18.75
N GLU A 80 13.59 -19.18 -18.92
CA GLU A 80 13.65 -17.76 -18.53
C GLU A 80 13.83 -17.57 -17.01
N ARG A 81 13.40 -18.53 -16.19
CA ARG A 81 13.49 -18.49 -14.72
C ARG A 81 14.57 -19.39 -14.14
N GLN A 82 15.51 -19.89 -14.95
CA GLN A 82 16.53 -20.86 -14.53
C GLN A 82 17.33 -20.44 -13.29
N ASP A 83 17.69 -19.16 -13.15
CA ASP A 83 18.49 -18.67 -12.03
C ASP A 83 17.70 -18.68 -10.71
N MET A 84 16.42 -18.33 -10.79
CA MET A 84 15.49 -18.40 -9.64
C MET A 84 15.26 -19.86 -9.22
N ILE A 85 15.09 -20.75 -10.19
CA ILE A 85 14.94 -22.19 -9.96
C ILE A 85 16.21 -22.75 -9.31
N ALA A 86 17.39 -22.42 -9.83
CA ALA A 86 18.66 -22.89 -9.30
C ALA A 86 18.94 -22.37 -7.88
N SER A 87 18.68 -21.09 -7.62
CA SER A 87 18.96 -20.45 -6.33
C SER A 87 17.96 -20.79 -5.23
N THR A 88 16.74 -21.24 -5.58
CA THR A 88 15.67 -21.50 -4.60
C THR A 88 15.25 -22.97 -4.59
N LEU A 89 14.91 -23.56 -5.74
CA LEU A 89 14.31 -24.89 -5.83
C LEU A 89 15.33 -26.00 -5.57
N VAL A 90 16.52 -25.92 -6.16
CA VAL A 90 17.57 -26.95 -5.96
C VAL A 90 17.97 -27.07 -4.47
N PRO A 91 18.29 -25.97 -3.76
CA PRO A 91 18.52 -25.96 -2.31
C PRO A 91 17.41 -26.61 -1.51
N PHE A 92 16.17 -26.20 -1.80
CA PHE A 92 14.99 -26.73 -1.13
C PHE A 92 14.85 -28.24 -1.36
N ILE A 93 15.04 -28.73 -2.60
CA ILE A 93 15.03 -30.16 -2.91
C ILE A 93 16.13 -30.89 -2.12
N VAL A 94 17.35 -30.36 -2.06
CA VAL A 94 18.45 -30.98 -1.31
C VAL A 94 18.12 -31.09 0.18
N ILE A 95 17.60 -30.02 0.80
CA ILE A 95 17.15 -30.06 2.20
C ILE A 95 16.04 -31.09 2.39
N PHE A 96 15.07 -31.11 1.49
CA PHE A 96 13.96 -32.07 1.54
C PHE A 96 14.46 -33.52 1.44
N LEU A 97 15.43 -33.80 0.58
CA LEU A 97 16.04 -35.13 0.45
C LEU A 97 16.84 -35.52 1.69
N ILE A 98 17.66 -34.62 2.22
CA ILE A 98 18.41 -34.85 3.47
C ILE A 98 17.44 -35.14 4.61
N TYR A 99 16.38 -34.33 4.75
CA TYR A 99 15.33 -34.53 5.73
C TYR A 99 14.69 -35.91 5.59
N GLN A 100 14.26 -36.30 4.38
CA GLN A 100 13.66 -37.61 4.16
C GLN A 100 14.62 -38.75 4.48
N LEU A 101 15.86 -38.69 3.99
CA LEU A 101 16.86 -39.73 4.22
C LEU A 101 17.20 -39.86 5.70
N LEU A 102 17.41 -38.74 6.40
CA LEU A 102 17.70 -38.71 7.83
C LEU A 102 16.58 -39.39 8.63
N PHE A 103 15.34 -38.99 8.40
CA PHE A 103 14.23 -39.52 9.19
C PHE A 103 13.86 -40.95 8.80
N VAL A 104 13.99 -41.34 7.53
CA VAL A 104 13.84 -42.73 7.12
C VAL A 104 14.95 -43.61 7.71
N LEU A 105 16.18 -43.11 7.84
CA LEU A 105 17.27 -43.82 8.51
C LEU A 105 16.97 -44.00 10.02
N LEU A 106 16.45 -42.97 10.69
CA LEU A 106 16.13 -43.02 12.12
C LEU A 106 14.92 -43.93 12.41
N TRP A 107 13.84 -43.77 11.64
CA TRP A 107 12.51 -44.31 11.96
C TRP A 107 11.93 -45.30 10.95
N GLY A 108 12.60 -45.56 9.82
CA GLY A 108 12.12 -46.44 8.74
C GLY A 108 10.99 -45.85 7.88
N ALA A 109 10.53 -44.63 8.20
CA ALA A 109 9.50 -43.87 7.50
C ALA A 109 9.72 -42.37 7.77
N THR A 110 9.12 -41.50 6.96
CA THR A 110 9.20 -40.05 7.21
C THR A 110 8.40 -39.66 8.46
N PRO A 111 8.68 -38.51 9.08
CA PRO A 111 8.05 -38.13 10.34
C PRO A 111 6.53 -38.06 10.23
N PHE A 112 6.00 -37.46 9.16
CA PHE A 112 4.56 -37.35 8.98
C PHE A 112 3.89 -38.62 8.47
N GLN A 113 4.60 -39.49 7.74
CA GLN A 113 4.13 -40.85 7.50
C GLN A 113 3.86 -41.54 8.84
N ARG A 114 4.82 -41.47 9.77
CA ARG A 114 4.70 -42.08 11.09
C ARG A 114 3.60 -41.44 11.94
N LEU A 115 3.43 -40.13 11.88
CA LEU A 115 2.39 -39.36 12.59
C LEU A 115 0.99 -39.75 12.12
N ILE A 116 0.80 -39.93 10.80
CA ILE A 116 -0.44 -40.46 10.20
C ILE A 116 -0.59 -41.97 10.44
N GLY A 117 0.39 -42.61 11.09
CA GLY A 117 0.37 -44.02 11.46
C GLY A 117 0.91 -44.96 10.39
N ILE A 118 1.38 -44.45 9.24
CA ILE A 118 2.04 -45.24 8.21
C ILE A 118 3.37 -45.77 8.74
N ARG A 119 3.57 -47.09 8.64
CA ARG A 119 4.78 -47.78 9.11
C ARG A 119 5.35 -48.67 8.01
N SER A 120 6.66 -48.86 8.02
CA SER A 120 7.32 -49.83 7.14
C SER A 120 7.19 -51.24 7.73
N SER A 121 6.95 -52.24 6.88
CA SER A 121 6.88 -53.65 7.26
C SER A 121 8.27 -54.27 7.42
N GLY A 122 8.44 -55.19 8.36
CA GLY A 122 9.64 -56.03 8.51
C GLY A 122 10.46 -55.73 9.76
N ASN A 123 11.66 -56.31 9.86
CA ASN A 123 12.56 -56.10 10.98
C ASN A 123 13.15 -54.68 10.96
N PHE A 124 13.59 -54.20 12.12
CA PHE A 124 14.12 -52.84 12.31
C PHE A 124 15.19 -52.43 11.27
N LEU A 125 16.16 -53.28 10.97
CA LEU A 125 17.19 -53.02 9.95
C LEU A 125 16.61 -52.98 8.53
N VAL A 126 15.71 -53.91 8.21
CA VAL A 126 15.07 -53.99 6.89
C VAL A 126 14.21 -52.75 6.63
N GLN A 127 13.50 -52.25 7.64
CA GLN A 127 12.70 -51.03 7.51
C GLN A 127 13.56 -49.80 7.16
N ARG A 128 14.79 -49.71 7.68
CA ARG A 128 15.71 -48.60 7.45
C ARG A 128 16.39 -48.68 6.10
N ILE A 129 17.04 -49.80 5.81
CA ILE A 129 17.76 -49.99 4.54
C ILE A 129 16.77 -49.98 3.37
N GLY A 130 15.69 -50.75 3.48
CA GLY A 130 14.61 -50.76 2.49
C GLY A 130 13.85 -49.43 2.45
N GLY A 131 13.88 -48.63 3.51
CA GLY A 131 13.40 -47.26 3.50
C GLY A 131 14.26 -46.34 2.64
N ILE A 132 15.58 -46.34 2.86
CA ILE A 132 16.54 -45.52 2.11
C ILE A 132 16.50 -45.85 0.62
N ILE A 133 16.55 -47.14 0.27
CA ILE A 133 16.45 -47.59 -1.12
C ILE A 133 15.13 -47.12 -1.73
N ARG A 134 14.02 -47.23 -1.00
CA ARG A 134 12.71 -46.74 -1.46
C ARG A 134 12.67 -45.23 -1.66
N THR A 135 13.31 -44.45 -0.79
CA THR A 135 13.43 -42.99 -0.94
C THR A 135 14.25 -42.65 -2.18
N LEU A 136 15.43 -43.28 -2.37
CA LEU A 136 16.28 -43.07 -3.56
C LEU A 136 15.57 -43.46 -4.87
N LEU A 137 14.90 -44.61 -4.89
CA LEU A 137 14.05 -45.01 -6.01
C LEU A 137 12.91 -44.02 -6.20
N GLY A 138 12.34 -43.48 -5.12
CA GLY A 138 11.35 -42.42 -5.14
C GLY A 138 11.82 -41.17 -5.87
N ILE A 139 13.08 -40.76 -5.70
CA ILE A 139 13.66 -39.59 -6.41
C ILE A 139 13.69 -39.85 -7.92
N ILE A 140 14.17 -41.04 -8.32
CA ILE A 140 14.28 -41.42 -9.73
C ILE A 140 12.88 -41.57 -10.36
N THR A 141 11.94 -42.16 -9.62
CA THR A 141 10.58 -42.45 -10.08
C THR A 141 9.61 -41.29 -9.93
N PHE A 142 9.97 -40.20 -9.24
CA PHE A 142 9.10 -39.05 -8.97
C PHE A 142 8.55 -38.42 -10.26
N PHE A 143 9.38 -38.36 -11.31
CA PHE A 143 8.97 -37.85 -12.63
C PHE A 143 7.95 -38.73 -13.34
N PHE A 144 7.77 -39.97 -12.90
CA PHE A 144 6.89 -40.96 -13.50
C PHE A 144 5.81 -41.39 -12.51
N LEU A 145 4.75 -40.58 -12.41
CA LEU A 145 3.60 -40.84 -11.53
C LEU A 145 3.00 -42.25 -11.69
N ILE A 146 3.20 -42.89 -12.84
CA ILE A 146 2.75 -44.26 -13.13
C ILE A 146 3.25 -45.26 -12.09
N PHE A 147 4.46 -45.07 -11.55
CA PHE A 147 5.08 -46.01 -10.62
C PHE A 147 4.44 -45.95 -9.21
N ASP A 148 3.70 -44.88 -8.91
CA ASP A 148 2.94 -44.70 -7.67
C ASP A 148 1.44 -45.00 -7.82
N LEU A 149 0.91 -45.13 -9.05
CA LEU A 149 -0.49 -45.50 -9.30
C LEU A 149 -0.97 -46.75 -8.54
N PRO A 150 -0.18 -47.83 -8.38
CA PRO A 150 -0.62 -48.99 -7.60
C PRO A 150 -1.04 -48.66 -6.16
N ALA A 151 -0.51 -47.59 -5.55
CA ALA A 151 -0.91 -47.17 -4.21
C ALA A 151 -2.36 -46.68 -4.13
N LEU A 152 -2.95 -46.19 -5.24
CA LEU A 152 -4.37 -45.81 -5.30
C LEU A 152 -5.27 -47.03 -5.09
N PHE A 153 -4.88 -48.17 -5.66
CA PHE A 153 -5.57 -49.45 -5.52
C PHE A 153 -5.14 -50.25 -4.29
N ARG A 154 -4.48 -49.60 -3.30
CA ARG A 154 -3.93 -50.27 -2.11
C ARG A 154 -3.02 -51.45 -2.49
N ARG A 155 -2.22 -51.30 -3.55
CA ARG A 155 -1.19 -52.28 -3.94
C ARG A 155 0.20 -51.74 -3.66
N ARG A 156 1.17 -52.65 -3.61
CA ARG A 156 2.58 -52.27 -3.48
C ARG A 156 3.03 -51.53 -4.74
N THR A 157 3.70 -50.41 -4.55
CA THR A 157 4.32 -49.60 -5.62
C THR A 157 5.57 -50.27 -6.17
N LEU A 158 6.04 -49.87 -7.36
CA LEU A 158 7.26 -50.45 -7.94
C LEU A 158 8.47 -50.26 -6.99
N LYS A 159 8.59 -49.08 -6.39
CA LYS A 159 9.67 -48.79 -5.42
C LYS A 159 9.60 -49.67 -4.18
N GLU A 160 8.41 -50.02 -3.68
CA GLU A 160 8.22 -50.96 -2.56
C GLU A 160 8.57 -52.41 -2.93
N VAL A 161 8.27 -52.81 -4.16
CA VAL A 161 8.65 -54.15 -4.66
C VAL A 161 10.17 -54.27 -4.77
N LEU A 162 10.83 -53.28 -5.38
CA LEU A 162 12.28 -53.25 -5.58
C LEU A 162 13.05 -53.11 -4.26
N SER A 163 12.55 -52.28 -3.33
CA SER A 163 13.18 -52.11 -2.01
C SER A 163 12.91 -53.25 -1.03
N ARG A 164 12.05 -54.21 -1.42
CA ARG A 164 11.53 -55.27 -0.54
C ARG A 164 10.95 -54.72 0.78
N SER A 165 10.42 -53.51 0.75
CA SER A 165 9.78 -52.84 1.90
C SER A 165 8.35 -52.47 1.55
N SER A 166 7.41 -52.57 2.48
CA SER A 166 6.01 -52.18 2.22
C SER A 166 5.51 -51.20 3.26
N LEU A 167 4.81 -50.15 2.83
CA LEU A 167 4.14 -49.23 3.72
C LEU A 167 2.75 -49.74 4.09
N ILE A 168 2.53 -49.88 5.40
CA ILE A 168 1.30 -50.34 6.01
C ILE A 168 0.64 -49.17 6.73
N SER A 169 -0.67 -48.97 6.58
CA SER A 169 -1.42 -47.95 7.32
C SER A 169 -2.51 -48.62 8.18
N PRO A 170 -2.42 -48.51 9.51
CA PRO A 170 -3.48 -48.92 10.42
C PRO A 170 -4.51 -47.79 10.56
N PHE A 171 -5.69 -47.99 9.97
CA PHE A 171 -6.94 -47.20 10.13
C PHE A 171 -6.90 -45.67 9.84
N GLY A 172 -8.06 -45.14 9.43
CA GLY A 172 -8.21 -43.75 8.92
C GLY A 172 -8.19 -42.64 9.97
N GLU A 173 -8.38 -42.91 11.27
CA GLU A 173 -8.50 -41.87 12.30
C GLU A 173 -7.23 -41.03 12.47
N ARG A 174 -6.04 -41.63 12.33
CA ARG A 174 -4.75 -40.91 12.41
C ARG A 174 -4.51 -39.98 11.22
N LEU A 175 -5.25 -40.15 10.12
CA LEU A 175 -5.23 -39.23 9.00
C LEU A 175 -5.80 -37.87 9.40
N PHE A 176 -6.93 -37.87 10.12
CA PHE A 176 -7.55 -36.64 10.62
C PHE A 176 -6.60 -35.89 11.55
N PHE A 177 -5.88 -36.61 12.43
CA PHE A 177 -4.86 -36.02 13.27
C PHE A 177 -3.72 -35.38 12.45
N GLY A 178 -3.24 -36.05 11.40
CA GLY A 178 -2.23 -35.47 10.51
C GLY A 178 -2.70 -34.20 9.79
N ILE A 179 -3.93 -34.20 9.27
CA ILE A 179 -4.54 -33.01 8.65
C ILE A 179 -4.69 -31.88 9.66
N PHE A 180 -5.10 -32.20 10.90
CA PHE A 180 -5.22 -31.22 11.97
C PHE A 180 -3.87 -30.60 12.34
N VAL A 181 -2.81 -31.42 12.44
CA VAL A 181 -1.44 -30.93 12.66
C VAL A 181 -0.97 -30.05 11.50
N LEU A 182 -1.28 -30.43 10.24
CA LEU A 182 -0.98 -29.59 9.07
C LEU A 182 -1.63 -28.21 9.22
N LEU A 183 -2.93 -28.19 9.55
CA LEU A 183 -3.70 -26.97 9.71
C LEU A 183 -3.16 -26.10 10.84
N LEU A 184 -2.76 -26.68 11.98
CA LEU A 184 -2.12 -25.93 13.07
C LEU A 184 -0.76 -25.34 12.67
N ILE A 185 0.08 -26.10 11.98
CA ILE A 185 1.38 -25.60 11.50
C ILE A 185 1.16 -24.46 10.51
N PHE A 186 0.21 -24.63 9.59
CA PHE A 186 -0.15 -23.64 8.59
C PHE A 186 -0.65 -22.35 9.23
N ILE A 187 -1.60 -22.43 10.18
CA ILE A 187 -2.09 -21.27 10.94
C ILE A 187 -0.94 -20.60 11.69
N THR A 188 -0.12 -21.35 12.41
CA THR A 188 0.97 -20.78 13.22
C THR A 188 1.96 -19.97 12.36
N LEU A 189 2.26 -20.42 11.14
CA LEU A 189 3.26 -19.78 10.30
C LEU A 189 2.72 -18.62 9.48
N PHE A 190 1.60 -18.82 8.80
CA PHE A 190 1.08 -17.83 7.88
C PHE A 190 0.25 -16.77 8.60
N VAL A 191 -0.25 -17.08 9.80
CA VAL A 191 -1.10 -16.19 10.62
C VAL A 191 -0.39 -15.82 11.93
N GLY A 192 0.09 -16.81 12.68
CA GLY A 192 0.67 -16.60 14.01
C GLY A 192 1.91 -15.71 14.02
N ARG A 193 2.95 -16.06 13.24
CA ARG A 193 4.21 -15.30 13.20
C ARG A 193 4.00 -13.84 12.77
N PRO A 194 3.30 -13.53 11.66
CA PRO A 194 3.08 -12.14 11.27
C PRO A 194 2.32 -11.32 12.34
N LEU A 195 1.35 -11.93 13.04
CA LEU A 195 0.59 -11.23 14.08
C LEU A 195 1.36 -10.99 15.38
N GLN A 196 2.38 -11.80 15.69
CA GLN A 196 3.23 -11.53 16.85
C GLN A 196 3.97 -10.19 16.70
N GLU A 197 4.46 -9.90 15.49
CA GLU A 197 5.09 -8.61 15.18
C GLU A 197 4.08 -7.45 15.24
N GLU A 198 2.80 -7.71 14.99
CA GLU A 198 1.73 -6.71 15.00
C GLU A 198 1.31 -6.28 16.41
N SER A 199 1.48 -7.15 17.42
CA SER A 199 1.08 -6.84 18.80
C SER A 199 1.79 -5.62 19.41
N ALA A 200 2.89 -5.17 18.79
CA ALA A 200 3.58 -3.92 19.12
C ALA A 200 2.82 -2.66 18.65
N LEU A 201 1.93 -2.78 17.66
CA LEU A 201 1.17 -1.67 17.08
C LEU A 201 -0.25 -1.65 17.64
N LYS A 202 -0.42 -1.03 18.82
CA LYS A 202 -1.75 -0.82 19.42
C LYS A 202 -2.44 0.34 18.73
N ILE A 203 -3.17 0.03 17.66
CA ILE A 203 -3.98 1.00 16.94
C ILE A 203 -5.43 0.55 16.94
N ASN A 204 -6.30 1.38 17.49
CA ASN A 204 -7.75 1.23 17.35
C ASN A 204 -8.19 1.96 16.07
N ILE A 205 -8.96 1.26 15.23
CA ILE A 205 -9.58 1.83 14.04
C ILE A 205 -11.06 1.94 14.34
N GLU A 206 -11.57 3.15 14.29
CA GLU A 206 -12.98 3.43 14.45
C GLU A 206 -13.59 3.76 13.09
N TYR A 207 -14.74 3.17 12.78
CA TYR A 207 -15.47 3.48 11.57
C TYR A 207 -16.46 4.61 11.84
N SER A 208 -16.16 5.82 11.38
CA SER A 208 -17.09 6.94 11.44
C SER A 208 -17.54 7.31 10.03
N SER A 209 -18.80 7.04 9.70
CA SER A 209 -19.41 7.73 8.55
C SER A 209 -19.70 9.16 9.00
N LEU A 210 -19.03 10.14 8.39
CA LEU A 210 -19.55 11.50 8.42
C LEU A 210 -20.81 11.44 7.56
N THR A 211 -21.97 11.54 8.22
CA THR A 211 -23.28 11.43 7.60
C THR A 211 -23.36 12.39 6.41
N GLU A 212 -23.83 11.91 5.26
CA GLU A 212 -24.11 12.71 4.07
C GLU A 212 -24.82 14.00 4.47
N VAL A 213 -24.11 15.12 4.34
CA VAL A 213 -24.80 16.40 4.26
C VAL A 213 -25.52 16.35 2.92
N LYS A 214 -26.85 16.30 2.95
CA LYS A 214 -27.66 16.43 1.73
C LYS A 214 -27.13 17.64 0.96
N SER A 215 -26.52 17.38 -0.19
CA SER A 215 -25.97 18.42 -1.04
C SER A 215 -27.10 19.38 -1.41
N MET A 216 -27.02 20.60 -0.87
CA MET A 216 -27.89 21.68 -1.30
C MET A 216 -27.28 22.20 -2.61
N ASP A 217 -27.91 21.87 -3.73
CA ASP A 217 -27.44 22.26 -5.06
C ASP A 217 -27.60 23.78 -5.22
N LEU A 218 -26.52 24.51 -4.99
CA LEU A 218 -26.49 25.97 -4.98
C LEU A 218 -25.31 26.47 -5.83
N GLY A 219 -25.37 26.17 -7.13
CA GLY A 219 -25.08 27.11 -8.23
C GLY A 219 -23.77 27.91 -8.26
N ILE A 220 -22.75 27.60 -7.47
CA ILE A 220 -21.45 28.28 -7.51
C ILE A 220 -20.37 27.25 -7.81
N LYS A 221 -19.95 27.20 -9.07
CA LYS A 221 -18.77 26.45 -9.51
C LYS A 221 -17.52 27.27 -9.17
N SER A 222 -16.79 26.89 -8.12
CA SER A 222 -15.43 27.39 -7.93
C SER A 222 -14.44 26.29 -8.31
N LYS A 223 -13.73 26.47 -9.44
CA LYS A 223 -12.66 25.56 -9.87
C LYS A 223 -11.39 25.93 -9.11
N LEU A 224 -11.08 25.22 -8.01
CA LEU A 224 -9.79 25.37 -7.32
C LEU A 224 -8.71 24.71 -8.19
N GLY A 225 -7.99 25.46 -9.05
CA GLY A 225 -6.95 24.90 -9.94
C GLY A 225 -5.72 24.28 -9.25
N PHE A 226 -5.62 24.40 -7.93
CA PHE A 226 -4.42 24.11 -7.11
C PHE A 226 -4.42 22.76 -6.42
N ILE A 227 -5.61 22.27 -6.11
CA ILE A 227 -5.92 20.97 -5.53
C ILE A 227 -7.02 20.44 -6.44
N PRO A 228 -6.95 19.23 -7.00
CA PRO A 228 -7.93 18.74 -7.97
C PRO A 228 -9.29 18.45 -7.31
N VAL A 229 -9.94 19.52 -6.85
CA VAL A 229 -11.13 19.56 -6.00
C VAL A 229 -12.05 20.59 -6.62
N GLU A 230 -13.12 20.12 -7.23
CA GLU A 230 -14.20 21.01 -7.66
C GLU A 230 -15.14 21.18 -6.46
N CYS A 231 -15.02 22.31 -5.76
CA CYS A 231 -15.94 22.62 -4.66
C CYS A 231 -17.17 23.34 -5.22
N ARG A 232 -18.35 22.73 -5.03
CA ARG A 232 -19.64 23.26 -5.49
C ARG A 232 -20.49 23.88 -4.38
N SER A 233 -20.00 23.98 -3.14
CA SER A 233 -20.74 24.68 -2.07
C SER A 233 -20.34 26.13 -1.87
N LYS A 234 -21.31 26.89 -1.35
CA LYS A 234 -21.06 28.12 -0.63
C LYS A 234 -20.56 27.75 0.77
N LEU A 235 -19.27 27.96 1.03
CA LEU A 235 -18.72 28.00 2.39
C LEU A 235 -19.51 29.00 3.24
N SER A 236 -19.71 28.71 4.53
CA SER A 236 -20.34 29.67 5.42
C SER A 236 -19.56 31.00 5.41
N GLU A 237 -20.28 32.12 5.58
CA GLU A 237 -19.70 33.47 5.51
C GLU A 237 -18.70 33.74 6.64
N ASN A 238 -18.64 32.85 7.62
CA ASN A 238 -17.71 32.84 8.75
C ASN A 238 -16.29 32.44 8.33
N PHE A 239 -16.12 31.69 7.23
CA PHE A 239 -14.80 31.29 6.77
C PHE A 239 -14.28 32.22 5.66
N LEU A 240 -13.08 32.75 5.88
CA LEU A 240 -12.27 33.37 4.85
C LEU A 240 -11.22 32.36 4.37
N VAL A 241 -11.26 32.02 3.09
CA VAL A 241 -10.39 31.02 2.48
C VAL A 241 -9.43 31.70 1.51
N LEU A 242 -8.13 31.53 1.73
CA LEU A 242 -7.07 32.18 0.96
C LEU A 242 -6.11 31.13 0.39
N PRO A 243 -5.82 31.12 -0.93
CA PRO A 243 -4.72 30.32 -1.46
C PRO A 243 -3.40 30.78 -0.85
N THR A 244 -2.53 29.82 -0.55
CA THR A 244 -1.25 30.14 0.07
C THR A 244 -0.17 29.12 -0.32
N TYR A 245 1.08 29.49 -0.06
CA TYR A 245 2.23 28.63 -0.25
C TYR A 245 2.90 28.40 1.09
N PHE A 246 3.10 27.12 1.43
CA PHE A 246 3.81 26.71 2.62
C PHE A 246 5.21 26.26 2.23
N ARG A 247 6.20 26.46 3.09
CA ARG A 247 7.51 25.83 2.91
C ARG A 247 7.49 24.49 3.62
N ASP A 248 7.87 23.43 2.91
CA ASP A 248 8.13 22.14 3.54
C ASP A 248 9.43 22.18 4.37
N GLU A 249 9.75 21.07 5.04
CA GLU A 249 10.98 20.92 5.83
C GLU A 249 12.25 21.13 5.00
N GLN A 250 12.18 20.96 3.67
CA GLN A 250 13.27 21.18 2.71
C GLN A 250 13.29 22.62 2.16
N GLY A 251 12.36 23.48 2.60
CA GLY A 251 12.21 24.85 2.12
C GLY A 251 11.53 24.99 0.75
N LYS A 252 11.03 23.90 0.15
CA LYS A 252 10.30 23.95 -1.12
C LYS A 252 8.89 24.48 -0.88
N ALA A 253 8.44 25.34 -1.79
CA ALA A 253 7.07 25.84 -1.77
C ALA A 253 6.09 24.72 -2.14
N LYS A 254 5.20 24.39 -1.21
CA LYS A 254 4.05 23.50 -1.37
C LYS A 254 2.78 24.33 -1.42
N LYS A 255 1.86 23.95 -2.28
CA LYS A 255 0.57 24.64 -2.41
C LYS A 255 -0.34 24.28 -1.23
N GLY A 256 -1.21 25.21 -0.86
CA GLY A 256 -2.26 24.95 0.11
C GLY A 256 -3.24 26.09 0.22
N ILE A 257 -4.06 26.03 1.27
CA ILE A 257 -5.15 26.95 1.54
C ILE A 257 -5.03 27.36 3.01
N SER A 258 -4.96 28.65 3.28
CA SER A 258 -5.17 29.22 4.62
C SER A 258 -6.65 29.45 4.84
N ILE A 259 -7.11 29.14 6.04
CA ILE A 259 -8.50 29.26 6.45
C ILE A 259 -8.50 30.18 7.67
N TYR A 260 -9.29 31.24 7.63
CA TYR A 260 -9.49 32.10 8.78
C TYR A 260 -10.96 32.06 9.16
N ASP A 261 -11.22 31.64 10.38
CA ASP A 261 -12.55 31.69 10.96
C ASP A 261 -12.76 33.06 11.62
N LYS A 262 -13.71 33.84 11.10
CA LYS A 262 -14.04 35.17 11.60
C LYS A 262 -14.62 35.13 13.02
N GLU A 263 -15.33 34.08 13.39
CA GLU A 263 -16.01 34.02 14.69
C GLU A 263 -15.04 33.65 15.81
N SER A 264 -14.22 32.62 15.60
CA SER A 264 -13.25 32.19 16.61
C SER A 264 -11.91 32.93 16.51
N THR A 265 -11.66 33.65 15.41
CA THR A 265 -10.35 34.18 15.03
C THR A 265 -9.28 33.10 14.82
N ALA A 266 -9.68 31.83 14.77
CA ALA A 266 -8.77 30.71 14.61
C ALA A 266 -8.24 30.63 13.18
N LEU A 267 -7.02 30.11 13.07
CA LEU A 267 -6.31 29.99 11.83
C LEU A 267 -6.07 28.54 11.48
N GLY A 268 -6.63 28.15 10.34
CA GLY A 268 -6.49 26.85 9.73
C GLY A 268 -5.57 26.87 8.52
N ALA A 269 -5.03 25.71 8.18
CA ALA A 269 -4.36 25.48 6.93
C ALA A 269 -4.69 24.08 6.40
N LEU A 270 -5.03 23.98 5.12
CA LEU A 270 -5.08 22.74 4.35
C LEU A 270 -3.89 22.73 3.39
N ARG A 271 -2.99 21.74 3.51
CA ARG A 271 -1.75 21.66 2.73
C ARG A 271 -1.68 20.33 2.02
N GLU A 272 -1.16 20.32 0.81
CA GLU A 272 -0.78 19.07 0.17
C GLU A 272 0.44 18.50 0.89
N TYR A 273 0.35 17.23 1.25
CA TYR A 273 1.40 16.47 1.88
C TYR A 273 1.70 15.24 1.01
N GLU A 274 2.96 14.82 0.99
CA GLU A 274 3.40 13.75 0.10
C GLU A 274 3.06 12.40 0.73
N GLY A 275 2.09 11.67 0.15
CA GLY A 275 1.60 10.39 0.65
C GLY A 275 2.65 9.25 0.57
N PRO A 276 2.41 8.12 1.26
CA PRO A 276 3.22 6.92 1.06
C PRO A 276 3.03 6.40 -0.37
N ASP A 277 4.09 5.85 -0.97
CA ASP A 277 3.99 5.23 -2.29
C ASP A 277 3.18 3.92 -2.20
N LEU A 278 1.86 3.99 -2.34
CA LEU A 278 0.99 2.81 -2.28
C LEU A 278 1.29 1.84 -3.43
N LEU A 279 1.74 2.30 -4.59
CA LEU A 279 2.12 1.40 -5.68
C LEU A 279 3.23 0.46 -5.21
N SER A 280 4.27 1.00 -4.57
CA SER A 280 5.36 0.17 -4.02
C SER A 280 4.84 -0.87 -3.01
N LEU A 281 3.89 -0.48 -2.16
CA LEU A 281 3.30 -1.36 -1.16
C LEU A 281 2.42 -2.45 -1.79
N VAL A 282 1.64 -2.11 -2.80
CA VAL A 282 0.82 -3.06 -3.57
C VAL A 282 1.70 -4.05 -4.32
N VAL A 283 2.82 -3.59 -4.92
CA VAL A 283 3.82 -4.45 -5.55
C VAL A 283 4.42 -5.43 -4.54
N GLN A 284 4.82 -4.96 -3.36
CA GLN A 284 5.35 -5.84 -2.31
C GLN A 284 4.32 -6.88 -1.87
N MET A 285 3.08 -6.45 -1.64
CA MET A 285 1.99 -7.34 -1.27
C MET A 285 1.69 -8.39 -2.34
N SER A 286 1.69 -8.01 -3.62
CA SER A 286 1.46 -8.95 -4.72
C SER A 286 2.46 -10.11 -4.77
N LYS A 287 3.67 -9.89 -4.25
CA LYS A 287 4.72 -10.91 -4.14
C LYS A 287 4.52 -11.85 -2.94
N LYS A 288 3.76 -11.42 -1.93
CA LYS A 288 3.57 -12.15 -0.65
C LYS A 288 2.24 -12.89 -0.56
N ASP A 289 1.23 -12.46 -1.31
CA ASP A 289 -0.07 -13.14 -1.36
C ASP A 289 -0.19 -13.94 -2.67
N LEU A 290 -0.08 -15.27 -2.57
CA LEU A 290 -0.21 -16.17 -3.73
C LEU A 290 -1.56 -16.05 -4.46
N PHE A 291 -2.58 -15.53 -3.78
CA PHE A 291 -3.91 -15.35 -4.35
C PHE A 291 -4.19 -13.91 -4.78
N PHE A 292 -3.19 -13.02 -4.78
CA PHE A 292 -3.36 -11.61 -5.12
C PHE A 292 -4.04 -11.42 -6.48
N ARG A 293 -3.58 -12.14 -7.52
CA ARG A 293 -4.14 -12.09 -8.88
C ARG A 293 -5.64 -12.41 -8.93
N PHE A 294 -6.11 -13.30 -8.07
CA PHE A 294 -7.51 -13.71 -8.04
C PHE A 294 -8.38 -12.77 -7.20
N LYS A 295 -7.81 -12.18 -6.15
CA LYS A 295 -8.52 -11.25 -5.25
C LYS A 295 -8.58 -9.82 -5.79
N TYR A 296 -7.55 -9.42 -6.52
CA TYR A 296 -7.32 -8.07 -7.03
C TYR A 296 -6.90 -8.09 -8.51
N PRO A 297 -7.76 -8.63 -9.40
CA PRO A 297 -7.42 -8.80 -10.81
C PRO A 297 -7.11 -7.48 -11.53
N HIS A 298 -7.79 -6.38 -11.18
CA HIS A 298 -7.58 -5.09 -11.84
C HIS A 298 -6.25 -4.48 -11.42
N LEU A 299 -5.93 -4.52 -10.11
CA LEU A 299 -4.62 -4.09 -9.62
C LEU A 299 -3.50 -4.94 -10.20
N PHE A 300 -3.66 -6.27 -10.24
CA PHE A 300 -2.67 -7.15 -10.84
C PHE A 300 -2.42 -6.81 -12.32
N GLY A 301 -3.48 -6.56 -13.10
CA GLY A 301 -3.35 -6.12 -14.48
C GLY A 301 -2.64 -4.78 -14.64
N LEU A 302 -2.83 -3.83 -13.71
CA LEU A 302 -2.08 -2.56 -13.68
C LEU A 302 -0.60 -2.78 -13.38
N LEU A 303 -0.28 -3.67 -12.45
CA LEU A 303 1.11 -4.01 -12.12
C LEU A 303 1.83 -4.65 -13.31
N GLU A 304 1.16 -5.54 -14.06
CA GLU A 304 1.74 -6.17 -15.25
C GLU A 304 2.04 -5.15 -16.38
N LYS A 305 1.26 -4.08 -16.47
CA LYS A 305 1.45 -3.00 -17.46
C LYS A 305 2.48 -1.94 -17.04
N GLY A 306 3.21 -2.15 -15.93
CA GLY A 306 4.22 -1.19 -15.45
C GLY A 306 3.63 0.01 -14.71
N GLY A 307 2.38 -0.08 -14.24
CA GLY A 307 1.76 0.96 -13.40
C GLY A 307 1.18 2.15 -14.17
N GLU A 308 1.15 2.11 -15.50
CA GLU A 308 0.40 3.08 -16.29
C GLU A 308 -1.11 2.86 -16.09
N TRP A 309 -1.81 3.93 -15.68
CA TRP A 309 -3.23 3.90 -15.33
C TRP A 309 -4.09 4.21 -16.57
N PRO A 310 -4.82 3.24 -17.14
CA PRO A 310 -5.81 3.55 -18.17
C PRO A 310 -7.01 4.23 -17.52
N LEU A 311 -7.48 5.33 -18.13
CA LEU A 311 -8.60 6.16 -17.67
C LEU A 311 -9.89 5.35 -17.37
N GLU A 312 -10.16 4.27 -18.12
CA GLU A 312 -11.41 3.49 -18.02
C GLU A 312 -11.35 2.36 -16.98
N THR A 313 -10.17 1.82 -16.66
CA THR A 313 -10.00 0.76 -15.64
C THR A 313 -9.94 1.31 -14.21
N GLY A 314 -10.06 2.63 -14.06
CA GLY A 314 -9.73 3.30 -12.83
C GLY A 314 -10.62 2.95 -11.65
N GLU A 315 -11.93 2.98 -11.81
CA GLU A 315 -12.87 2.84 -10.69
C GLU A 315 -12.76 1.46 -10.00
N MET A 316 -12.64 0.39 -10.78
CA MET A 316 -12.51 -0.97 -10.22
C MET A 316 -11.16 -1.15 -9.50
N ALA A 317 -10.08 -0.57 -10.04
CA ALA A 317 -8.78 -0.56 -9.38
C ALA A 317 -8.82 0.27 -8.08
N SER A 318 -9.45 1.45 -8.08
CA SER A 318 -9.67 2.26 -6.87
C SER A 318 -10.46 1.48 -5.81
N TYR A 319 -11.50 0.75 -6.22
CA TYR A 319 -12.27 -0.09 -5.31
C TYR A 319 -11.43 -1.24 -4.72
N GLU A 320 -10.57 -1.86 -5.53
CA GLU A 320 -9.63 -2.89 -5.08
C GLU A 320 -8.59 -2.32 -4.11
N ILE A 321 -8.04 -1.12 -4.37
CA ILE A 321 -7.11 -0.41 -3.47
C ILE A 321 -7.79 -0.13 -2.15
N TYR A 322 -8.99 0.44 -2.18
CA TYR A 322 -9.77 0.71 -0.99
C TYR A 322 -9.97 -0.56 -0.14
N ASN A 323 -10.40 -1.66 -0.77
CA ASN A 323 -10.60 -2.93 -0.08
C ASN A 323 -9.30 -3.50 0.49
N LEU A 324 -8.20 -3.36 -0.24
CA LEU A 324 -6.89 -3.81 0.20
C LEU A 324 -6.44 -3.04 1.45
N LEU A 325 -6.56 -1.71 1.42
CA LEU A 325 -6.20 -0.83 2.52
C LEU A 325 -7.11 -1.05 3.73
N ASP A 326 -8.43 -1.09 3.53
CA ASP A 326 -9.41 -1.35 4.60
C ASP A 326 -9.13 -2.69 5.29
N ARG A 327 -8.94 -3.77 4.52
CA ARG A 327 -8.62 -5.10 5.07
C ARG A 327 -7.26 -5.13 5.77
N SER A 328 -6.29 -4.38 5.25
CA SER A 328 -4.96 -4.25 5.86
C SER A 328 -5.04 -3.55 7.20
N LEU A 329 -5.84 -2.49 7.31
CA LEU A 329 -6.00 -1.73 8.54
C LEU A 329 -6.78 -2.54 9.59
N GLN A 330 -7.90 -3.18 9.20
CA GLN A 330 -8.75 -3.98 10.10
C GLN A 330 -8.04 -5.16 10.76
N ILE A 331 -6.91 -5.60 10.21
CA ILE A 331 -6.24 -6.79 10.70
C ILE A 331 -5.62 -6.52 12.08
N ASN A 332 -6.00 -7.33 13.05
CA ASN A 332 -5.45 -7.35 14.39
C ASN A 332 -5.52 -8.78 14.93
N LEU A 333 -4.93 -9.03 16.11
CA LEU A 333 -4.87 -10.38 16.67
C LEU A 333 -6.26 -11.02 16.85
N ILE A 334 -7.29 -10.22 17.17
CA ILE A 334 -8.66 -10.67 17.41
C ILE A 334 -9.41 -10.92 16.08
N SER A 335 -9.18 -10.08 15.07
CA SER A 335 -9.85 -10.13 13.76
C SER A 335 -9.14 -11.01 12.74
N ALA A 336 -7.92 -11.46 13.03
CA ALA A 336 -7.09 -12.21 12.09
C ALA A 336 -7.77 -13.48 11.57
N TRP A 337 -8.49 -14.23 12.41
CA TRP A 337 -9.19 -15.42 11.94
C TRP A 337 -10.31 -15.08 10.94
N LYS A 338 -11.04 -13.96 11.15
CA LYS A 338 -12.05 -13.47 10.19
C LYS A 338 -11.38 -13.08 8.88
N HIS A 339 -10.22 -12.43 8.97
CA HIS A 339 -9.42 -12.08 7.81
C HIS A 339 -8.98 -13.34 7.05
N VAL A 340 -8.49 -14.36 7.73
CA VAL A 340 -8.02 -15.62 7.11
C VAL A 340 -9.14 -16.34 6.39
N LEU A 341 -10.35 -16.39 6.96
CA LEU A 341 -11.50 -17.02 6.32
C LEU A 341 -11.97 -16.24 5.08
N LYS A 342 -11.97 -14.90 5.14
CA LYS A 342 -12.50 -14.05 4.05
C LYS A 342 -11.48 -13.80 2.93
N ASN A 343 -10.23 -13.57 3.31
CA ASN A 343 -9.16 -13.12 2.44
C ASN A 343 -8.04 -14.15 2.31
N GLY A 344 -8.14 -15.32 2.93
CA GLY A 344 -7.12 -16.34 2.87
C GLY A 344 -5.94 -16.14 3.85
N PRO A 345 -5.02 -17.11 3.91
CA PRO A 345 -4.06 -17.24 5.00
C PRO A 345 -2.83 -16.33 4.91
N PHE A 346 -2.59 -15.69 3.77
CA PHE A 346 -1.42 -14.84 3.54
C PHE A 346 -1.59 -13.45 4.14
N VAL A 347 -1.42 -13.37 5.46
CA VAL A 347 -1.66 -12.17 6.28
C VAL A 347 -0.48 -11.18 6.23
N GLU A 348 0.73 -11.66 5.93
CA GLU A 348 1.97 -10.87 5.97
C GLU A 348 1.91 -9.60 5.10
N GLY A 349 1.44 -9.71 3.84
CA GLY A 349 1.34 -8.55 2.94
C GLY A 349 0.42 -7.44 3.49
N TYR A 350 -0.72 -7.82 4.06
CA TYR A 350 -1.67 -6.87 4.67
C TYR A 350 -1.04 -6.15 5.87
N LEU A 351 -0.29 -6.88 6.70
CA LEU A 351 0.42 -6.31 7.85
C LEU A 351 1.53 -5.35 7.43
N GLU A 352 2.23 -5.62 6.33
CA GLU A 352 3.26 -4.70 5.82
C GLU A 352 2.66 -3.39 5.32
N ILE A 353 1.55 -3.46 4.60
CA ILE A 353 0.79 -2.27 4.20
C ILE A 353 0.41 -1.47 5.45
N LYS A 354 -0.17 -2.13 6.45
CA LYS A 354 -0.54 -1.49 7.72
C LYS A 354 0.68 -0.85 8.39
N LYS A 355 1.78 -1.57 8.57
CA LYS A 355 3.04 -1.07 9.16
C LYS A 355 3.58 0.13 8.40
N ALA A 356 3.59 0.09 7.07
CA ALA A 356 4.10 1.17 6.23
C ALA A 356 3.26 2.43 6.35
N ILE A 357 1.94 2.29 6.29
CA ILE A 357 0.99 3.38 6.53
C ILE A 357 1.24 3.95 7.91
N VAL A 358 1.13 3.14 8.97
CA VAL A 358 1.32 3.57 10.36
C VAL A 358 2.65 4.28 10.56
N LYS A 359 3.76 3.73 10.04
CA LYS A 359 5.09 4.34 10.12
C LYS A 359 5.12 5.72 9.45
N TYR A 360 4.57 5.82 8.25
CA TYR A 360 4.47 7.08 7.53
C TYR A 360 3.73 8.14 8.36
N TYR A 361 2.63 7.77 9.02
CA TYR A 361 1.91 8.68 9.92
C TYR A 361 2.66 9.00 11.18
N SER A 362 3.27 8.01 11.83
CA SER A 362 4.09 8.27 13.01
C SER A 362 5.21 9.25 12.69
N GLN A 363 5.78 9.21 11.48
CA GLN A 363 6.78 10.19 11.03
C GLN A 363 6.17 11.58 10.80
N ALA A 364 5.04 11.67 10.08
CA ALA A 364 4.34 12.92 9.83
C ALA A 364 3.92 13.61 11.15
N VAL A 365 3.43 12.84 12.12
CA VAL A 365 2.96 13.32 13.42
C VAL A 365 4.13 13.61 14.38
N ALA A 366 5.18 12.78 14.39
CA ALA A 366 6.36 12.99 15.24
C ALA A 366 7.13 14.28 14.89
N SER A 367 7.13 14.68 13.60
CA SER A 367 7.68 15.99 13.19
C SER A 367 7.05 17.18 13.92
N ARG A 368 5.86 16.98 14.52
CA ARG A 368 5.07 18.00 15.22
C ARG A 368 4.94 17.78 16.72
N ASN A 369 5.68 16.85 17.31
CA ASN A 369 5.56 16.46 18.73
C ASN A 369 4.14 16.03 19.14
N LEU A 370 3.40 15.44 18.20
CA LEU A 370 2.04 14.98 18.40
C LEU A 370 2.00 13.46 18.70
N SER A 371 0.97 12.99 19.38
CA SER A 371 0.72 11.56 19.59
C SER A 371 -0.44 11.09 18.70
N VAL A 372 -0.27 9.94 18.06
CA VAL A 372 -1.33 9.36 17.21
C VAL A 372 -2.43 8.82 18.12
N SER A 373 -3.64 9.39 18.06
CA SER A 373 -4.77 8.93 18.88
C SER A 373 -5.61 7.89 18.14
N ASP A 374 -6.11 8.21 16.95
CA ASP A 374 -7.12 7.38 16.27
C ASP A 374 -7.02 7.37 14.75
N PHE A 375 -7.51 6.28 14.14
CA PHE A 375 -7.61 6.09 12.70
C PHE A 375 -9.08 5.97 12.33
N LYS A 376 -9.53 6.78 11.37
CA LYS A 376 -10.92 6.76 10.89
C LYS A 376 -10.95 6.74 9.37
N ILE A 377 -11.66 5.78 8.78
CA ILE A 377 -12.02 5.88 7.37
C ILE A 377 -13.22 6.82 7.29
N VAL A 378 -13.04 7.96 6.64
CA VAL A 378 -14.06 8.98 6.44
C VAL A 378 -14.41 9.05 4.96
N THR A 379 -15.70 9.23 4.69
CA THR A 379 -16.18 9.54 3.34
C THR A 379 -16.43 11.03 3.28
N ILE A 380 -15.90 11.66 2.25
CA ILE A 380 -15.84 13.10 2.08
C ILE A 380 -16.21 13.37 0.63
N GLY A 381 -17.42 13.88 0.40
CA GLY A 381 -17.99 13.93 -0.95
C GLY A 381 -18.12 12.53 -1.53
N ASP A 382 -17.64 12.34 -2.76
CA ASP A 382 -17.45 11.03 -3.41
C ASP A 382 -16.13 10.34 -3.04
N GLY A 383 -15.26 11.04 -2.32
CA GLY A 383 -13.93 10.61 -1.88
C GLY A 383 -13.96 9.72 -0.64
N LYS A 384 -13.09 8.70 -0.61
CA LYS A 384 -12.80 7.94 0.63
C LYS A 384 -11.39 8.24 1.10
N PHE A 385 -11.28 8.63 2.36
CA PHE A 385 -10.02 9.02 2.98
C PHE A 385 -9.77 8.22 4.25
N LEU A 386 -8.51 7.90 4.47
CA LEU A 386 -8.04 7.50 5.79
C LEU A 386 -7.61 8.76 6.53
N ASN A 387 -8.36 9.11 7.56
CA ASN A 387 -8.15 10.26 8.42
C ASN A 387 -7.39 9.86 9.69
N PHE A 388 -6.41 10.67 10.01
CA PHE A 388 -5.56 10.57 11.19
C PHE A 388 -5.75 11.82 11.98
N THR A 389 -6.45 11.71 13.09
CA THR A 389 -6.59 12.83 14.01
C THR A 389 -5.54 12.70 15.09
N SER A 390 -4.89 13.81 15.41
CA SER A 390 -4.09 13.94 16.61
C SER A 390 -4.51 15.23 17.32
N SER A 391 -4.84 15.10 18.60
CA SER A 391 -5.04 16.22 19.49
C SER A 391 -3.76 16.42 20.31
N GLY A 392 -2.97 17.43 19.95
CA GLY A 392 -1.89 17.91 20.83
C GLY A 392 -2.45 18.70 22.00
N GLN A 393 -1.57 19.19 22.89
CA GLN A 393 -1.99 20.23 23.82
C GLN A 393 -2.51 21.42 22.99
N ASP A 394 -1.72 22.04 22.11
CA ASP A 394 -2.12 23.36 21.58
C ASP A 394 -2.81 23.36 20.21
N ASN A 395 -2.83 22.24 19.49
CA ASN A 395 -3.21 22.21 18.08
C ASN A 395 -4.10 21.02 17.69
N TYR A 396 -5.07 21.28 16.82
CA TYR A 396 -5.81 20.24 16.12
C TYR A 396 -5.11 19.89 14.81
N TYR A 397 -4.78 18.61 14.65
CA TYR A 397 -4.11 18.09 13.48
C TYR A 397 -4.91 16.94 12.88
N SER A 398 -5.17 17.00 11.58
CA SER A 398 -5.72 15.88 10.83
C SER A 398 -4.99 15.67 9.51
N LEU A 399 -4.66 14.43 9.19
CA LEU A 399 -4.04 14.06 7.92
C LEU A 399 -4.99 13.12 7.17
N TYR A 400 -5.39 13.50 5.96
CA TYR A 400 -6.29 12.75 5.10
C TYR A 400 -5.49 12.10 3.99
N LEU A 401 -5.56 10.78 3.86
CA LEU A 401 -4.96 10.05 2.75
C LEU A 401 -6.05 9.52 1.84
N SER A 402 -6.03 9.95 0.59
CA SER A 402 -6.97 9.44 -0.39
C SER A 402 -6.75 7.95 -0.61
N LEU A 403 -7.83 7.19 -0.62
CA LEU A 403 -7.83 5.74 -0.88
C LEU A 403 -8.22 5.42 -2.33
N GLN A 404 -8.34 6.44 -3.19
CA GLN A 404 -8.82 6.30 -4.57
C GLN A 404 -7.69 6.17 -5.60
N SER A 405 -6.44 6.49 -5.25
CA SER A 405 -5.28 6.47 -6.15
C SER A 405 -4.08 5.74 -5.54
N LEU A 406 -3.24 5.12 -6.38
CA LEU A 406 -1.96 4.54 -5.96
C LEU A 406 -0.89 5.61 -5.70
N ARG A 407 -0.97 6.73 -6.41
CA ARG A 407 -0.20 7.94 -6.09
C ARG A 407 -1.05 8.74 -5.14
N THR A 408 -0.95 8.39 -3.87
CA THR A 408 -1.75 9.07 -2.86
C THR A 408 -1.20 10.46 -2.62
N THR A 409 -2.01 11.46 -2.92
CA THR A 409 -1.87 12.76 -2.29
C THR A 409 -2.52 12.68 -0.92
N SER A 410 -1.80 13.14 0.09
CA SER A 410 -2.36 13.34 1.40
C SER A 410 -2.62 14.83 1.62
N PHE A 411 -3.63 15.15 2.43
CA PHE A 411 -3.98 16.51 2.78
C PHE A 411 -3.80 16.67 4.27
N GLU A 412 -2.89 17.54 4.64
CA GLU A 412 -2.68 17.93 6.00
C GLU A 412 -3.60 19.09 6.35
N PHE A 413 -4.33 18.96 7.43
CA PHE A 413 -5.23 19.97 7.94
C PHE A 413 -4.87 20.30 9.38
N PHE A 414 -4.66 21.58 9.66
CA PHE A 414 -4.14 22.07 10.92
C PHE A 414 -4.93 23.31 11.36
N PHE A 415 -5.27 23.43 12.65
CA PHE A 415 -5.86 24.63 13.26
C PHE A 415 -5.08 25.05 14.51
N ASP A 416 -4.73 26.34 14.60
CA ASP A 416 -3.76 26.93 15.53
C ASP A 416 -4.34 27.29 16.92
N GLU A 417 -5.54 26.82 17.28
CA GLU A 417 -6.17 27.16 18.58
C GLU A 417 -6.91 25.97 19.22
N GLN A 418 -6.92 25.96 20.55
CA GLN A 418 -7.29 24.86 21.45
C GLN A 418 -8.79 24.76 21.79
N SER A 419 -9.62 25.69 21.32
CA SER A 419 -11.01 25.72 21.79
C SER A 419 -11.77 24.49 21.30
N VAL A 420 -12.64 23.89 22.12
CA VAL A 420 -13.57 22.84 21.64
C VAL A 420 -14.31 23.34 20.39
N LYS A 421 -14.60 24.65 20.35
CA LYS A 421 -15.07 25.37 19.18
C LYS A 421 -14.16 25.22 17.96
N SER A 422 -12.84 25.34 18.05
CA SER A 422 -11.95 25.20 16.89
C SER A 422 -11.96 23.78 16.30
N SER A 423 -12.07 22.74 17.12
CA SER A 423 -12.21 21.35 16.66
C SER A 423 -13.57 21.10 15.99
N GLU A 424 -14.64 21.63 16.58
CA GLU A 424 -15.98 21.62 15.98
C GLU A 424 -16.02 22.41 14.66
N MET A 425 -15.38 23.57 14.62
CA MET A 425 -15.27 24.44 13.45
C MET A 425 -14.38 23.84 12.36
N ALA A 426 -13.27 23.21 12.73
CA ALA A 426 -12.45 22.39 11.83
C ALA A 426 -13.30 21.30 11.18
N THR A 427 -14.08 20.58 11.99
CA THR A 427 -14.96 19.52 11.53
C THR A 427 -16.09 20.08 10.64
N MET A 428 -16.67 21.22 10.99
CA MET A 428 -17.67 21.93 10.18
C MET A 428 -17.09 22.40 8.86
N PHE A 429 -15.94 23.07 8.85
CA PHE A 429 -15.26 23.51 7.65
C PHE A 429 -14.94 22.35 6.72
N LEU A 430 -14.36 21.26 7.26
CA LEU A 430 -14.07 20.06 6.47
C LEU A 430 -15.35 19.44 5.93
N ARG A 431 -16.42 19.41 6.71
CA ARG A 431 -17.73 18.91 6.28
C ARG A 431 -18.33 19.79 5.18
N GLU A 432 -18.24 21.12 5.29
CA GLU A 432 -18.76 22.08 4.30
C GLU A 432 -17.91 22.05 3.03
N LEU A 433 -16.60 22.32 3.13
CA LEU A 433 -15.66 22.37 2.02
C LEU A 433 -15.62 21.02 1.30
N LEU A 434 -15.43 19.94 2.05
CA LEU A 434 -15.09 18.66 1.44
C LEU A 434 -16.32 17.76 1.25
N GLY A 435 -17.39 17.93 2.02
CA GLY A 435 -18.66 17.22 1.80
C GLY A 435 -19.38 17.64 0.53
N SER A 436 -19.03 18.80 -0.02
CA SER A 436 -19.61 19.37 -1.23
C SER A 436 -18.67 19.36 -2.44
N SER A 437 -17.47 18.82 -2.27
CA SER A 437 -16.49 18.74 -3.33
C SER A 437 -16.60 17.44 -4.12
N LEU A 438 -16.55 17.54 -5.44
CA LEU A 438 -16.25 16.41 -6.31
C LEU A 438 -14.73 16.28 -6.39
N TRP A 439 -14.23 15.11 -5.98
CA TRP A 439 -12.80 14.82 -5.97
C TRP A 439 -12.38 14.24 -7.32
N HIS A 440 -11.94 15.12 -8.24
CA HIS A 440 -11.48 14.70 -9.55
C HIS A 440 -10.03 14.22 -9.49
N TYR A 441 -9.80 12.98 -9.06
CA TYR A 441 -8.44 12.39 -9.02
C TYR A 441 -7.83 12.04 -10.39
N GLN A 442 -8.48 12.44 -11.49
CA GLN A 442 -7.93 12.31 -12.83
C GLN A 442 -6.87 13.41 -13.01
N GLY A 443 -5.60 12.99 -13.10
CA GLY A 443 -4.44 13.88 -13.09
C GLY A 443 -4.53 15.06 -14.06
N LEU A 444 -3.72 16.09 -13.78
CA LEU A 444 -3.55 17.37 -14.49
C LEU A 444 -3.75 17.37 -16.02
N ALA A 445 -3.56 16.24 -16.71
CA ALA A 445 -3.73 16.10 -18.16
C ALA A 445 -5.15 16.44 -18.65
N LYS A 446 -6.20 15.95 -17.98
CA LYS A 446 -7.59 16.23 -18.41
C LYS A 446 -8.03 17.66 -18.09
N TRP A 447 -7.47 18.21 -17.01
CA TRP A 447 -7.64 19.61 -16.62
C TRP A 447 -7.04 20.57 -17.65
N GLN A 448 -5.91 20.22 -18.29
CA GLN A 448 -5.32 21.05 -19.35
C GLN A 448 -6.19 21.08 -20.62
N GLU A 449 -6.81 19.97 -21.01
CA GLU A 449 -7.72 19.92 -22.17
C GLU A 449 -9.00 20.74 -21.94
N GLU A 450 -9.62 20.63 -20.75
CA GLU A 450 -10.87 21.35 -20.45
C GLU A 450 -10.68 22.87 -20.26
N VAL A 451 -9.53 23.31 -19.76
CA VAL A 451 -9.21 24.75 -19.58
C VAL A 451 -8.83 25.43 -20.90
N GLU A 452 -8.28 24.68 -21.87
CA GLU A 452 -8.01 25.22 -23.21
C GLU A 452 -9.28 25.40 -24.06
N ASP A 453 -10.32 24.59 -23.82
CA ASP A 453 -11.60 24.65 -24.55
C ASP A 453 -12.59 25.71 -24.01
N GLU A 454 -12.58 26.04 -22.71
CA GLU A 454 -13.46 27.05 -22.10
C GLU A 454 -12.86 28.47 -22.18
N GLY A 455 -12.97 29.11 -23.35
CA GLY A 455 -12.45 30.46 -23.58
C GLY A 455 -12.92 31.56 -22.60
N ARG A 456 -11.95 32.38 -22.13
CA ARG A 456 -12.06 33.74 -21.52
C ARG A 456 -13.30 33.98 -20.61
N GLY A 457 -13.27 33.45 -19.40
CA GLY A 457 -14.13 33.86 -18.27
C GLY A 457 -13.38 34.68 -17.22
N LYS A 458 -14.11 35.43 -16.38
CA LYS A 458 -13.57 36.12 -15.19
C LYS A 458 -12.88 35.11 -14.28
N PHE A 459 -11.60 35.31 -14.01
CA PHE A 459 -10.86 34.47 -13.08
C PHE A 459 -11.26 34.81 -11.64
N SER A 460 -11.42 33.81 -10.80
CA SER A 460 -11.40 33.95 -9.34
C SER A 460 -9.98 34.31 -8.87
N LEU A 461 -9.83 34.93 -7.69
CA LEU A 461 -8.50 35.23 -7.08
C LEU A 461 -7.59 34.00 -7.10
N LEU A 462 -8.23 32.85 -6.88
CA LEU A 462 -7.67 31.53 -6.96
C LEU A 462 -7.20 31.21 -8.39
N GLU A 463 -8.03 31.25 -9.42
CA GLU A 463 -7.56 30.98 -10.80
C GLU A 463 -6.43 31.91 -11.26
N MET A 464 -6.39 33.16 -10.78
CA MET A 464 -5.28 34.09 -11.04
C MET A 464 -3.96 33.62 -10.41
N VAL A 465 -3.97 33.20 -9.13
CA VAL A 465 -2.77 32.69 -8.44
C VAL A 465 -2.22 31.41 -9.09
N ASP A 466 -3.05 30.61 -9.78
CA ASP A 466 -2.60 29.41 -10.51
C ASP A 466 -2.05 29.76 -11.89
N LEU A 467 -2.66 30.75 -12.57
CA LEU A 467 -2.12 31.37 -13.78
C LEU A 467 -0.71 31.94 -13.54
N PHE A 468 -0.50 32.61 -12.40
CA PHE A 468 0.82 33.09 -11.99
C PHE A 468 1.82 31.95 -11.73
N GLY A 469 1.36 30.78 -11.28
CA GLY A 469 2.20 29.61 -11.02
C GLY A 469 2.55 28.77 -12.26
N LYS A 470 1.64 28.65 -13.23
CA LYS A 470 1.75 27.71 -14.38
C LYS A 470 2.13 28.38 -15.71
N GLU A 471 1.70 29.61 -15.99
CA GLU A 471 1.87 30.28 -17.30
C GLU A 471 2.44 31.71 -17.22
N TRP A 472 3.60 31.90 -16.57
CA TRP A 472 4.26 33.23 -16.55
C TRP A 472 4.68 33.75 -17.95
N LYS A 473 4.53 32.98 -19.03
CA LYS A 473 5.10 33.31 -20.35
C LYS A 473 4.23 34.22 -21.25
N LYS A 474 2.94 34.46 -20.97
CA LYS A 474 2.05 35.27 -21.84
C LYS A 474 1.66 36.62 -21.22
N ASN A 475 2.11 37.72 -21.84
CA ASN A 475 1.94 39.09 -21.33
C ASN A 475 0.49 39.59 -21.20
N SER A 476 -0.47 39.08 -21.99
CA SER A 476 -1.85 39.59 -22.00
C SER A 476 -2.72 39.03 -20.87
N LEU A 477 -2.51 37.75 -20.48
CA LEU A 477 -3.19 37.14 -19.33
C LEU A 477 -2.66 37.72 -18.02
N ARG A 478 -1.37 38.08 -17.99
CA ARG A 478 -0.70 38.71 -16.85
C ARG A 478 -1.33 40.03 -16.43
N GLN A 479 -1.56 40.95 -17.36
CA GLN A 479 -2.08 42.29 -17.03
C GLN A 479 -3.51 42.24 -16.47
N SER A 480 -4.36 41.38 -17.04
CA SER A 480 -5.73 41.19 -16.57
C SER A 480 -5.80 40.49 -15.19
N ALA A 481 -4.89 39.55 -14.91
CA ALA A 481 -4.80 38.88 -13.61
C ALA A 481 -4.23 39.81 -12.53
N ASP A 482 -3.23 40.64 -12.87
CA ASP A 482 -2.65 41.64 -11.96
C ASP A 482 -3.72 42.67 -11.54
N GLU A 483 -4.46 43.24 -12.51
CA GLU A 483 -5.51 44.24 -12.24
C GLU A 483 -6.65 43.68 -11.37
N GLN A 484 -7.06 42.43 -11.62
CA GLN A 484 -8.12 41.80 -10.83
C GLN A 484 -7.66 41.37 -9.42
N PHE A 485 -6.41 40.92 -9.27
CA PHE A 485 -5.79 40.63 -7.98
C PHE A 485 -5.70 41.89 -7.10
N TYR A 486 -5.27 43.01 -7.67
CA TYR A 486 -5.24 44.30 -6.95
C TYR A 486 -6.64 44.79 -6.58
N ALA A 487 -7.62 44.69 -7.48
CA ALA A 487 -9.00 45.06 -7.17
C ALA A 487 -9.57 44.25 -5.99
N GLN A 488 -9.24 42.96 -5.89
CA GLN A 488 -9.68 42.12 -4.77
C GLN A 488 -8.90 42.39 -3.48
N LEU A 489 -7.60 42.66 -3.55
CA LEU A 489 -6.82 43.13 -2.39
C LEU A 489 -7.34 44.46 -1.85
N ASP A 490 -7.67 45.41 -2.72
CA ASP A 490 -8.27 46.69 -2.33
C ASP A 490 -9.65 46.47 -1.69
N THR A 491 -10.45 45.55 -2.22
CA THR A 491 -11.76 45.21 -1.62
C THR A 491 -11.61 44.57 -0.23
N MET A 492 -10.61 43.69 -0.05
CA MET A 492 -10.28 43.11 1.27
C MET A 492 -9.73 44.15 2.24
N ALA A 493 -8.87 45.05 1.77
CA ALA A 493 -8.32 46.15 2.56
C ALA A 493 -9.42 47.13 2.99
N LEU A 494 -10.41 47.42 2.14
CA LEU A 494 -11.55 48.26 2.48
C LEU A 494 -12.50 47.59 3.48
N GLY A 495 -12.69 46.28 3.39
CA GLY A 495 -13.47 45.51 4.37
C GLY A 495 -12.83 45.43 5.77
N LEU A 496 -11.52 45.63 5.86
CA LEU A 496 -10.73 45.66 7.10
C LEU A 496 -10.77 47.02 7.83
N ILE A 497 -11.37 48.07 7.25
CA ILE A 497 -11.44 49.44 7.80
C ILE A 497 -12.72 49.64 8.67
N GLY A 498 -13.37 48.56 9.09
CA GLY A 498 -14.53 48.61 10.01
C GLY A 498 -14.16 49.09 11.43
N PRO A 499 -15.13 49.62 12.22
CA PRO A 499 -14.89 50.19 13.55
C PRO A 499 -14.40 49.20 14.62
N GLU A 500 -14.27 47.90 14.33
CA GLU A 500 -13.86 46.83 15.25
C GLU A 500 -12.34 46.55 15.20
N GLY A 501 -11.54 47.61 15.30
CA GLY A 501 -10.08 47.62 15.04
C GLY A 501 -9.18 46.78 15.95
N GLN A 502 -9.70 45.96 16.87
CA GLN A 502 -8.87 45.05 17.69
C GLN A 502 -8.83 43.60 17.16
N GLU A 503 -9.88 43.11 16.49
CA GLU A 503 -9.89 41.75 15.91
C GLU A 503 -9.03 41.65 14.64
N HIS A 504 -8.84 42.76 13.92
CA HIS A 504 -8.12 42.80 12.64
C HIS A 504 -6.59 42.74 12.73
N SER A 505 -5.99 42.80 13.93
CA SER A 505 -4.52 42.77 14.11
C SER A 505 -3.86 41.45 13.67
N LYS A 506 -4.48 40.30 13.98
CA LYS A 506 -4.01 38.98 13.53
C LYS A 506 -4.13 38.84 12.00
N MET A 507 -5.26 39.26 11.45
CA MET A 507 -5.56 39.18 10.02
C MET A 507 -4.63 40.10 9.20
N ASN A 508 -4.35 41.32 9.68
CA ASN A 508 -3.38 42.24 9.05
C ASN A 508 -1.96 41.67 9.04
N LYS A 509 -1.51 41.08 10.15
CA LYS A 509 -0.19 40.41 10.22
C LYS A 509 -0.09 39.26 9.23
N GLN A 510 -1.18 38.52 9.02
CA GLN A 510 -1.19 37.46 8.03
C GLN A 510 -1.25 37.94 6.60
N LEU A 511 -2.05 38.97 6.30
CA LEU A 511 -2.07 39.57 4.98
C LEU A 511 -0.68 40.10 4.63
N VAL A 512 -0.01 40.75 5.59
CA VAL A 512 1.40 41.16 5.49
C VAL A 512 2.31 39.96 5.24
N ALA A 513 2.21 38.90 6.04
CA ALA A 513 3.05 37.71 5.86
C ALA A 513 2.83 37.02 4.50
N LEU A 514 1.59 37.00 3.99
CA LEU A 514 1.22 36.45 2.69
C LEU A 514 1.81 37.31 1.56
N LEU A 515 1.69 38.63 1.67
CA LEU A 515 2.29 39.58 0.72
C LEU A 515 3.83 39.49 0.75
N GLU A 516 4.45 39.34 1.93
CA GLU A 516 5.89 39.13 2.09
C GLU A 516 6.35 37.80 1.49
N GLN A 517 5.63 36.71 1.72
CA GLN A 517 5.90 35.42 1.08
C GLN A 517 5.77 35.51 -0.45
N TYR A 518 4.74 36.19 -0.94
CA TYR A 518 4.53 36.41 -2.38
C TYR A 518 5.68 37.23 -2.97
N MET A 519 6.14 38.29 -2.29
CA MET A 519 7.34 39.04 -2.68
C MET A 519 8.62 38.20 -2.64
N ALA A 520 8.74 37.26 -1.70
CA ALA A 520 9.90 36.38 -1.58
C ALA A 520 9.95 35.29 -2.66
N ILE A 521 8.79 34.85 -3.17
CA ILE A 521 8.66 33.89 -4.27
C ILE A 521 8.80 34.61 -5.64
N TYR A 522 8.53 35.92 -5.69
CA TYR A 522 8.74 36.75 -6.88
C TYR A 522 10.21 36.67 -7.32
N PRO A 523 10.52 36.23 -8.55
CA PRO A 523 11.88 35.87 -8.92
C PRO A 523 12.78 37.11 -8.97
N LYS A 524 13.76 37.20 -8.05
CA LYS A 524 14.83 38.21 -8.02
C LYS A 524 15.77 38.18 -9.25
N GLY A 525 15.52 37.33 -10.25
CA GLY A 525 16.54 36.92 -11.23
C GLY A 525 16.12 36.75 -12.68
N ARG A 526 15.01 37.35 -13.16
CA ARG A 526 14.76 37.43 -14.62
C ARG A 526 14.30 38.82 -15.02
N GLU A 527 14.75 39.23 -16.20
CA GLU A 527 14.50 40.53 -16.86
C GLU A 527 13.02 40.86 -16.95
N LEU A 528 12.46 41.37 -15.87
CA LEU A 528 11.24 42.16 -15.89
C LEU A 528 11.57 43.46 -16.63
N SER A 529 10.61 44.01 -17.38
CA SER A 529 10.70 45.45 -17.67
C SER A 529 10.78 46.15 -16.31
N PRO A 530 11.81 46.98 -16.07
CA PRO A 530 12.08 47.54 -14.74
C PRO A 530 10.84 48.19 -14.12
N LYS A 531 9.98 48.76 -14.98
CA LYS A 531 8.74 49.44 -14.61
C LYS A 531 7.69 48.52 -13.96
N SER A 532 7.47 47.31 -14.46
CA SER A 532 6.42 46.41 -13.93
C SER A 532 6.84 45.72 -12.63
N GLY A 533 8.12 45.34 -12.51
CA GLY A 533 8.68 44.78 -11.28
C GLY A 533 8.74 45.80 -10.14
N PHE A 534 9.18 47.03 -10.44
CA PHE A 534 9.21 48.11 -9.45
C PHE A 534 7.81 48.52 -8.98
N ASP A 535 6.83 48.61 -9.89
CA ASP A 535 5.48 49.03 -9.52
C ASP A 535 4.79 47.96 -8.64
N PHE A 536 5.02 46.67 -8.93
CA PHE A 536 4.57 45.55 -8.08
C PHE A 536 5.19 45.60 -6.68
N ILE A 537 6.53 45.69 -6.59
CA ILE A 537 7.24 45.74 -5.31
C ILE A 537 6.84 47.01 -4.52
N SER A 538 6.68 48.14 -5.20
CA SER A 538 6.29 49.41 -4.57
C SER A 538 4.87 49.36 -4.02
N LYS A 539 3.89 48.89 -4.79
CA LYS A 539 2.49 48.78 -4.35
C LYS A 539 2.33 47.78 -3.21
N THR A 540 2.98 46.63 -3.31
CA THR A 540 2.93 45.59 -2.28
C THR A 540 3.64 46.05 -1.00
N SER A 541 4.78 46.75 -1.10
CA SER A 541 5.48 47.35 0.05
C SER A 541 4.67 48.47 0.71
N LYS A 542 3.99 49.32 -0.07
CA LYS A 542 3.06 50.34 0.45
C LYS A 542 1.86 49.71 1.16
N LEU A 543 1.31 48.64 0.62
CA LEU A 543 0.21 47.89 1.24
C LEU A 543 0.66 47.25 2.56
N ILE A 544 1.84 46.64 2.59
CA ILE A 544 2.46 46.10 3.81
C ILE A 544 2.71 47.21 4.84
N GLN A 545 3.26 48.35 4.43
CA GLN A 545 3.43 49.51 5.31
C GLN A 545 2.09 49.99 5.86
N PHE A 546 1.07 50.13 5.00
CA PHE A 546 -0.27 50.56 5.43
C PHE A 546 -0.88 49.60 6.46
N LEU A 547 -0.78 48.29 6.22
CA LEU A 547 -1.27 47.25 7.14
C LEU A 547 -0.48 47.18 8.46
N ASN A 548 0.82 47.46 8.42
CA ASN A 548 1.70 47.53 9.62
C ASN A 548 1.53 48.84 10.40
N VAL A 549 1.17 49.94 9.74
CA VAL A 549 1.03 51.29 10.29
C VAL A 549 -0.39 51.57 10.80
N GLY A 550 -1.28 50.57 10.86
CA GLY A 550 -2.62 50.63 11.47
C GLY A 550 -2.68 50.97 12.98
N ARG A 551 -1.77 51.82 13.47
CA ARG A 551 -1.65 52.33 14.83
C ARG A 551 -1.34 53.83 14.91
N ILE A 552 -1.20 54.57 13.81
CA ILE A 552 -1.01 56.02 13.88
C ILE A 552 -2.11 56.71 13.06
N GLU A 553 -3.01 57.35 13.83
CA GLU A 553 -3.92 58.45 13.48
C GLU A 553 -5.29 58.12 12.86
N LYS A 554 -6.33 58.17 13.72
CA LYS A 554 -7.44 59.10 13.45
C LYS A 554 -6.95 60.51 13.79
N LEU A 555 -6.39 61.20 12.79
CA LEU A 555 -6.51 62.64 12.54
C LEU A 555 -6.08 62.92 11.10
#